data_AF-A0A532TKA6-F1
#
_entry.id   AF-A0A532TKA6-F1
#
_cell.length_a   1.000
_cell.length_b   1.000
_cell.length_c   1.000
_cell.angle_alpha   90.00
_cell.angle_beta   90.00
_cell.angle_gamma   90.00
#
_symmetry.space_group_name_H-M   'P 1'
#
loop_
_entity.id
_entity.type
_entity.pdbx_description
1 polymer ?
#
loop_
_entity_poly.entity_id
_entity_poly.type
_entity_poly.pdbx_seq_one_letter_code
_entity_poly.pdbx_strand_id
1 'polypeptide(L)'
;MTQKRENVKCPVCTSKFIPESFHYEKTHFDPMETKGKLIEFPNGKHQLELKPFTSFRGSYVTYCPECGYLLRFAAEIGRKEIIEDPSLIKKLGAIKEFGNTYKYQFDPSVKPYMDYSDYFIEKVDSIKISIKNALDEVNFNQWGSSYNKWKEDKSIDSFKFLIHFFSTLVDYLDSQVEDHNNKTVVQKIEELNLPKNLEILTKDVGDLRNKVAHEVYELNEEEESLVESTFIQFMRYLIMKQLAPLNLDKIKIKPEHDFIDINKIKYEIQEFLHLYLGKVLHIKNFYNNFLIPLLEELGVRHPDYNP
;
A
#
# COMPACT_ATOMS: atom_id res chain seq x y z
N MET A 1 -15.92 -12.83 0.07
CA MET A 1 -16.85 -11.97 -0.69
C MET A 1 -16.86 -10.61 -0.02
N THR A 2 -16.13 -9.65 -0.56
CA THR A 2 -16.06 -8.27 -0.04
C THR A 2 -17.33 -7.56 -0.49
N GLN A 3 -18.28 -7.34 0.44
CA GLN A 3 -19.44 -6.50 0.19
C GLN A 3 -18.96 -5.12 -0.27
N LYS A 4 -19.49 -4.64 -1.39
CA LYS A 4 -19.21 -3.31 -1.92
C LYS A 4 -19.75 -2.30 -0.90
N ARG A 5 -18.85 -1.67 -0.14
CA ARG A 5 -19.20 -0.76 0.96
C ARG A 5 -19.85 0.51 0.40
N GLU A 6 -20.95 0.96 1.01
CA GLU A 6 -21.82 2.03 0.49
C GLU A 6 -21.44 3.42 1.02
N ASN A 7 -21.82 4.48 0.31
CA ASN A 7 -21.69 5.87 0.76
C ASN A 7 -22.85 6.25 1.71
N VAL A 8 -22.60 7.13 2.67
CA VAL A 8 -23.65 7.69 3.53
C VAL A 8 -24.49 8.68 2.72
N LYS A 9 -25.82 8.59 2.83
CA LYS A 9 -26.75 9.58 2.25
C LYS A 9 -27.34 10.47 3.36
N CYS A 10 -27.15 11.78 3.26
CA CYS A 10 -27.75 12.73 4.20
C CYS A 10 -29.29 12.74 4.05
N PRO A 11 -30.07 12.55 5.13
CA PRO A 11 -31.53 12.62 5.03
C PRO A 11 -32.07 14.04 4.81
N VAL A 12 -31.25 15.07 5.12
CA VAL A 12 -31.66 16.49 5.03
C VAL A 12 -31.37 17.07 3.64
N CYS A 13 -30.11 17.07 3.22
CA CYS A 13 -29.71 17.65 1.92
C CYS A 13 -29.58 16.60 0.79
N THR A 14 -29.83 15.32 1.07
CA THR A 14 -29.76 14.20 0.11
C THR A 14 -28.38 13.90 -0.49
N SER A 15 -27.34 14.62 -0.08
CA SER A 15 -25.98 14.41 -0.53
C SER A 15 -25.44 13.05 -0.15
N LYS A 16 -24.60 12.48 -1.02
CA LYS A 16 -23.89 11.23 -0.78
C LYS A 16 -22.43 11.55 -0.50
N PHE A 17 -21.91 11.05 0.62
CA PHE A 17 -20.56 11.36 1.05
C PHE A 17 -19.94 10.20 1.82
N ILE A 18 -18.61 10.25 1.97
CA ILE A 18 -17.89 9.43 2.93
C ILE A 18 -17.60 10.30 4.15
N PRO A 19 -17.99 9.87 5.36
CA PRO A 19 -17.71 10.61 6.56
C PRO A 19 -16.20 10.70 6.84
N GLU A 20 -15.75 11.83 7.34
CA GLU A 20 -14.36 12.01 7.78
C GLU A 20 -14.03 11.04 8.92
N SER A 21 -14.97 10.80 9.83
CA SER A 21 -14.83 9.85 10.92
C SER A 21 -16.18 9.37 11.40
N PHE A 22 -16.18 8.20 12.05
CA PHE A 22 -17.25 7.78 12.93
C PHE A 22 -16.78 7.86 14.38
N HIS A 23 -17.57 8.54 15.21
CA HIS A 23 -17.37 8.57 16.65
C HIS A 23 -18.32 7.58 17.31
N TYR A 24 -17.80 6.68 18.16
CA TYR A 24 -18.64 5.79 18.93
C TYR A 24 -19.10 6.47 20.21
N GLU A 25 -20.40 6.68 20.35
CA GLU A 25 -21.03 7.18 21.58
C GLU A 25 -21.67 6.01 22.34
N LYS A 26 -21.33 5.85 23.63
CA LYS A 26 -22.03 4.92 24.52
C LYS A 26 -23.40 5.52 24.86
N THR A 27 -24.45 4.98 24.28
CA THR A 27 -25.82 5.35 24.61
C THR A 27 -26.34 4.42 25.71
N HIS A 28 -26.70 5.00 26.86
CA HIS A 28 -27.46 4.30 27.88
C HIS A 28 -28.93 4.45 27.51
N PHE A 29 -29.49 3.41 26.87
CA PHE A 29 -30.93 3.30 26.79
C PHE A 29 -31.39 2.55 28.02
N ASP A 30 -32.01 3.28 28.97
CA ASP A 30 -32.78 2.62 30.01
C ASP A 30 -33.83 1.75 29.31
N PRO A 31 -33.93 0.45 29.62
CA PRO A 31 -35.03 -0.36 29.14
C PRO A 31 -36.31 0.22 29.72
N MET A 32 -36.97 1.07 28.94
CA MET A 32 -38.33 1.49 29.25
C MET A 32 -39.20 0.25 29.15
N GLU A 33 -39.59 -0.34 30.28
CA GLU A 33 -40.74 -1.24 30.38
C GLU A 33 -42.01 -0.45 30.06
N THR A 34 -42.18 -0.08 28.80
CA THR A 34 -43.42 0.52 28.34
C THR A 34 -44.38 -0.60 27.98
N LYS A 35 -45.25 -0.95 28.94
CA LYS A 35 -46.60 -1.46 28.62
C LYS A 35 -47.49 -0.35 28.03
N GLY A 36 -46.91 0.61 27.30
CA GLY A 36 -47.53 1.86 26.90
C GLY A 36 -47.48 2.03 25.38
N LYS A 37 -48.61 2.44 24.80
CA LYS A 37 -48.82 2.65 23.37
C LYS A 37 -47.66 3.40 22.70
N LEU A 38 -47.26 2.91 21.53
CA LEU A 38 -46.34 3.58 20.59
C LEU A 38 -46.76 5.05 20.40
N ILE A 39 -45.82 5.97 20.60
CA ILE A 39 -46.00 7.39 20.31
C ILE A 39 -46.12 7.53 18.79
N GLU A 40 -47.29 7.96 18.31
CA GLU A 40 -47.50 8.30 16.91
C GLU A 40 -46.76 9.60 16.58
N PHE A 41 -45.78 9.52 15.67
CA PHE A 41 -45.17 10.71 15.09
C PHE A 41 -46.03 11.26 13.94
N PRO A 42 -46.13 12.58 13.75
CA PRO A 42 -47.18 13.19 12.91
C PRO A 42 -47.07 12.98 11.39
N ASN A 43 -46.10 12.18 10.91
CA ASN A 43 -45.87 11.94 9.48
C ASN A 43 -45.67 10.44 9.19
N GLY A 44 -46.78 9.71 9.08
CA GLY A 44 -46.85 8.25 8.93
C GLY A 44 -46.32 7.63 7.62
N LYS A 45 -45.40 8.28 6.89
CA LYS A 45 -44.76 7.71 5.68
C LYS A 45 -43.31 7.25 5.88
N HIS A 46 -42.72 7.52 7.04
CA HIS A 46 -41.39 7.02 7.42
C HIS A 46 -41.44 6.31 8.78
N GLN A 47 -42.42 5.43 8.97
CA GLN A 47 -42.30 4.43 10.03
C GLN A 47 -41.16 3.50 9.66
N LEU A 48 -39.98 3.73 10.25
CA LEU A 48 -39.07 2.64 10.55
C LEU A 48 -39.85 1.68 11.45
N GLU A 49 -40.18 0.49 10.96
CA GLU A 49 -40.60 -0.61 11.83
C GLU A 49 -39.43 -0.94 12.77
N LEU A 50 -39.34 -0.21 13.88
CA LEU A 50 -38.47 -0.57 14.99
C LEU A 50 -39.04 -1.86 15.58
N LYS A 51 -38.43 -2.99 15.23
CA LYS A 51 -38.73 -4.27 15.89
C LYS A 51 -38.56 -4.08 17.40
N PRO A 52 -39.43 -4.64 18.26
CA PRO A 52 -39.55 -4.23 19.66
C PRO A 52 -38.36 -4.60 20.58
N PHE A 53 -37.22 -5.05 20.07
CA PHE A 53 -36.25 -5.85 20.84
C PHE A 53 -34.77 -5.51 20.56
N THR A 54 -34.43 -4.29 20.19
CA THR A 54 -33.03 -3.85 20.08
C THR A 54 -32.60 -3.08 21.33
N SER A 55 -31.86 -3.72 22.24
CA SER A 55 -31.16 -3.05 23.35
C SER A 55 -29.90 -2.32 22.86
N PHE A 56 -30.06 -1.12 22.30
CA PHE A 56 -28.94 -0.32 21.79
C PHE A 56 -27.90 -0.06 22.91
N ARG A 57 -26.64 -0.45 22.70
CA ARG A 57 -25.51 -0.17 23.63
C ARG A 57 -24.59 0.96 23.16
N GLY A 58 -24.85 1.52 21.98
CA GLY A 58 -24.09 2.62 21.41
C GLY A 58 -24.64 3.11 20.08
N SER A 59 -24.06 4.20 19.59
CA SER A 59 -24.32 4.75 18.26
C SER A 59 -23.02 5.21 17.63
N TYR A 60 -22.85 4.94 16.34
CA TYR A 60 -21.86 5.65 15.55
C TYR A 60 -22.44 6.98 15.12
N VAL A 61 -21.68 8.04 15.33
CA VAL A 61 -22.07 9.40 15.01
C VAL A 61 -21.11 9.98 13.99
N THR A 62 -21.67 10.65 13.00
CA THR A 62 -20.91 11.44 12.02
C THR A 62 -21.72 12.66 11.61
N TYR A 63 -21.14 13.55 10.81
CA TYR A 63 -21.80 14.77 10.36
C TYR A 63 -21.78 14.88 8.84
N CYS A 64 -22.82 15.48 8.27
CA CYS A 64 -22.86 15.77 6.85
C CYS A 64 -21.97 16.98 6.54
N PRO A 65 -20.98 16.88 5.65
CA PRO A 65 -20.07 17.97 5.35
C PRO A 65 -20.76 19.15 4.65
N GLU A 66 -21.85 18.91 3.90
CA GLU A 66 -22.55 19.97 3.16
C GLU A 66 -23.49 20.82 4.02
N CYS A 67 -24.20 20.21 4.98
CA CYS A 67 -25.24 20.90 5.75
C CYS A 67 -25.03 20.85 7.27
N GLY A 68 -23.96 20.21 7.76
CA GLY A 68 -23.64 20.10 9.18
C GLY A 68 -24.59 19.20 9.99
N TYR A 69 -25.54 18.54 9.34
CA TYR A 69 -26.50 17.68 10.04
C TYR A 69 -25.78 16.50 10.71
N LEU A 70 -26.11 16.22 11.97
CA LEU A 70 -25.54 15.12 12.73
C LEU A 70 -26.32 13.83 12.47
N LEU A 71 -25.66 12.83 11.88
CA LEU A 71 -26.22 11.51 11.61
C LEU A 71 -25.81 10.55 12.73
N ARG A 72 -26.80 9.88 13.32
CA ARG A 72 -26.60 8.80 14.29
C ARG A 72 -27.04 7.49 13.67
N PHE A 73 -26.11 6.56 13.55
CA PHE A 73 -26.36 5.20 13.16
C PHE A 73 -26.46 4.37 14.43
N ALA A 74 -27.57 3.64 14.57
CA ALA A 74 -27.62 2.60 15.56
C ALA A 74 -26.47 1.62 15.29
N ALA A 75 -25.57 1.45 16.27
CA ALA A 75 -24.66 0.33 16.24
C ALA A 75 -25.50 -0.90 16.58
N GLU A 76 -26.02 -1.59 15.57
CA GLU A 76 -26.85 -2.76 15.80
C GLU A 76 -26.02 -3.83 16.52
N ILE A 77 -26.66 -4.40 17.52
CA ILE A 77 -26.10 -5.29 18.50
C ILE A 77 -25.63 -6.56 17.77
N GLY A 78 -24.50 -7.06 18.23
CA GLY A 78 -23.89 -8.33 17.86
C GLY A 78 -24.75 -9.45 17.30
N ARG A 79 -24.11 -10.28 16.47
CA ARG A 79 -24.69 -11.52 15.94
C ARG A 79 -25.44 -12.28 17.04
N LYS A 80 -26.74 -12.49 16.82
CA LYS A 80 -27.61 -13.25 17.72
C LYS A 80 -27.20 -14.72 17.66
N GLU A 81 -26.62 -15.22 18.74
CA GLU A 81 -26.23 -16.62 18.86
C GLU A 81 -27.11 -17.31 19.89
N ILE A 82 -27.68 -18.46 19.51
CA ILE A 82 -28.42 -19.31 20.44
C ILE A 82 -27.38 -20.00 21.33
N ILE A 83 -27.52 -19.83 22.64
CA ILE A 83 -26.76 -20.62 23.61
C ILE A 83 -27.65 -21.77 24.04
N GLU A 84 -27.30 -22.97 23.59
CA GLU A 84 -27.98 -24.20 23.97
C GLU A 84 -27.45 -24.77 25.30
N ASP A 85 -26.20 -24.45 25.67
CA ASP A 85 -25.55 -24.96 26.88
C ASP A 85 -25.96 -24.19 28.15
N PRO A 86 -26.68 -24.83 29.11
CA PRO A 86 -27.14 -24.20 30.33
C PRO A 86 -26.02 -23.64 31.23
N SER A 87 -24.81 -24.20 31.15
CA SER A 87 -23.66 -23.81 31.97
C SER A 87 -23.05 -22.48 31.54
N LEU A 88 -23.21 -22.10 30.27
CA LEU A 88 -22.73 -20.84 29.69
C LEU A 88 -23.71 -19.67 29.88
N ILE A 89 -25.01 -19.96 30.10
CA ILE A 89 -26.08 -18.98 30.27
C ILE A 89 -25.81 -18.02 31.43
N LYS A 90 -25.37 -18.54 32.59
CA LYS A 90 -25.08 -17.71 33.79
C LYS A 90 -23.77 -16.94 33.71
N LYS A 91 -22.76 -17.43 32.96
CA LYS A 91 -21.42 -16.82 32.90
C LYS A 91 -21.30 -15.69 31.88
N LEU A 92 -22.12 -15.69 30.82
CA LEU A 92 -21.90 -14.82 29.65
C LEU A 92 -22.89 -13.65 29.52
N GLY A 93 -23.74 -13.40 30.53
CA GLY A 93 -24.75 -12.33 30.47
C GLY A 93 -25.78 -12.54 29.36
N ALA A 94 -26.24 -13.79 29.18
CA ALA A 94 -27.18 -14.17 28.15
C ALA A 94 -28.63 -13.71 28.48
N ILE A 95 -29.42 -13.43 27.44
CA ILE A 95 -30.79 -12.90 27.55
C ILE A 95 -31.77 -13.96 27.05
N LYS A 96 -32.85 -14.21 27.79
CA LYS A 96 -33.87 -15.20 27.41
C LYS A 96 -35.02 -14.51 26.66
N GLU A 97 -35.27 -14.93 25.42
CA GLU A 97 -36.32 -14.36 24.56
C GLU A 97 -37.14 -15.51 23.94
N PHE A 98 -38.47 -15.45 24.05
CA PHE A 98 -39.40 -16.44 23.47
C PHE A 98 -39.02 -17.91 23.72
N GLY A 99 -38.54 -18.21 24.93
CA GLY A 99 -38.16 -19.57 25.36
C GLY A 99 -36.71 -19.96 25.05
N ASN A 100 -36.05 -19.25 24.13
CA ASN A 100 -34.65 -19.49 23.75
C ASN A 100 -33.71 -18.54 24.50
N THR A 101 -32.46 -18.97 24.71
CA THR A 101 -31.45 -18.14 25.36
C THR A 101 -30.46 -17.66 24.32
N TYR A 102 -30.22 -16.36 24.27
CA TYR A 102 -29.37 -15.72 23.28
C TYR A 102 -28.19 -15.01 23.93
N LYS A 103 -27.05 -15.03 23.24
CA LYS A 103 -25.96 -14.09 23.47
C LYS A 103 -25.80 -13.20 22.25
N TYR A 104 -25.57 -11.93 22.55
CA TYR A 104 -25.31 -10.91 21.58
C TYR A 104 -23.80 -10.64 21.55
N GLN A 105 -23.13 -10.99 20.47
CA GLN A 105 -21.68 -10.79 20.33
C GLN A 105 -21.34 -9.40 19.79
N PHE A 106 -21.04 -8.45 20.67
CA PHE A 106 -20.66 -7.10 20.24
C PHE A 106 -19.28 -7.09 19.58
N ASP A 107 -19.21 -6.60 18.34
CA ASP A 107 -17.96 -6.26 17.69
C ASP A 107 -17.96 -4.76 17.33
N PRO A 108 -17.31 -3.90 18.14
CA PRO A 108 -17.18 -2.47 17.88
C PRO A 108 -16.33 -2.15 16.63
N SER A 109 -15.77 -3.15 15.95
CA SER A 109 -15.01 -2.95 14.73
C SER A 109 -15.88 -2.91 13.47
N VAL A 110 -17.14 -3.35 13.53
CA VAL A 110 -18.04 -3.42 12.36
C VAL A 110 -18.83 -2.13 12.22
N LYS A 111 -18.16 -1.08 11.75
CA LYS A 111 -18.82 0.19 11.39
C LYS A 111 -19.80 0.02 10.21
N PRO A 112 -20.88 0.81 10.16
CA PRO A 112 -21.94 0.64 9.15
C PRO A 112 -21.54 1.06 7.74
N TYR A 113 -20.63 2.03 7.61
CA TYR A 113 -20.13 2.55 6.33
C TYR A 113 -18.63 2.81 6.41
N MET A 114 -18.00 2.95 5.25
CA MET A 114 -16.61 3.39 5.14
C MET A 114 -16.46 4.84 5.64
N ASP A 115 -15.31 5.18 6.22
CA ASP A 115 -14.92 6.56 6.54
C ASP A 115 -13.59 6.91 5.84
N TYR A 116 -13.06 8.11 6.11
CA TYR A 116 -11.74 8.56 5.63
C TYR A 116 -10.66 7.51 5.81
N SER A 117 -10.50 6.98 7.03
CA SER A 117 -9.39 6.12 7.39
C SER A 117 -9.42 4.84 6.57
N ASP A 118 -10.60 4.24 6.41
CA ASP A 118 -10.75 3.04 5.60
C ASP A 118 -10.48 3.30 4.12
N TYR A 119 -11.01 4.40 3.56
CA TYR A 119 -10.72 4.72 2.16
C TYR A 119 -9.23 4.99 1.95
N PHE A 120 -8.61 5.74 2.87
CA PHE A 120 -7.17 6.05 2.80
C PHE A 120 -6.36 4.75 2.82
N ILE A 121 -6.63 3.84 3.76
CA ILE A 121 -5.98 2.53 3.86
C ILE A 121 -6.22 1.73 2.58
N GLU A 122 -7.46 1.56 2.13
CA GLU A 122 -7.77 0.79 0.92
C GLU A 122 -7.07 1.37 -0.33
N LYS A 123 -7.01 2.69 -0.45
CA LYS A 123 -6.35 3.38 -1.56
C LYS A 123 -4.84 3.18 -1.51
N VAL A 124 -4.22 3.39 -0.36
CA VAL A 124 -2.78 3.22 -0.14
C VAL A 124 -2.38 1.76 -0.35
N ASP A 125 -3.12 0.81 0.22
CA ASP A 125 -2.86 -0.63 0.08
C ASP A 125 -2.98 -1.07 -1.37
N SER A 126 -4.00 -0.61 -2.09
CA SER A 126 -4.14 -0.88 -3.53
C SER A 126 -2.93 -0.40 -4.33
N ILE A 127 -2.37 0.75 -3.99
CA ILE A 127 -1.16 1.28 -4.65
C ILE A 127 0.06 0.47 -4.24
N LYS A 128 0.26 0.18 -2.95
CA LYS A 128 1.36 -0.65 -2.42
C LYS A 128 1.38 -2.04 -3.06
N ILE A 129 0.20 -2.66 -3.24
CA ILE A 129 0.05 -3.94 -3.95
C ILE A 129 0.44 -3.81 -5.42
N SER A 130 0.00 -2.76 -6.10
CA SER A 130 0.32 -2.53 -7.51
C SER A 130 1.83 -2.31 -7.72
N ILE A 131 2.47 -1.52 -6.84
CA ILE A 131 3.91 -1.33 -6.81
C ILE A 131 4.62 -2.66 -6.58
N LYS A 132 4.20 -3.43 -5.57
CA LYS A 132 4.80 -4.74 -5.27
C LYS A 132 4.72 -5.67 -6.47
N ASN A 133 3.54 -5.81 -7.08
CA ASN A 133 3.35 -6.69 -8.23
C ASN A 133 4.22 -6.27 -9.43
N ALA A 134 4.37 -4.97 -9.67
CA ALA A 134 5.26 -4.47 -10.73
C ALA A 134 6.74 -4.75 -10.41
N LEU A 135 7.13 -4.61 -9.13
CA LEU A 135 8.49 -4.88 -8.68
C LEU A 135 8.83 -6.37 -8.58
N ASP A 136 7.84 -7.27 -8.46
CA ASP A 136 8.06 -8.71 -8.48
C ASP A 136 8.63 -9.19 -9.84
N GLU A 137 8.49 -8.40 -10.91
CA GLU A 137 9.16 -8.66 -12.21
C GLU A 137 10.66 -8.34 -12.19
N VAL A 138 11.14 -7.59 -11.19
CA VAL A 138 12.56 -7.32 -11.01
C VAL A 138 13.16 -8.42 -10.15
N ASN A 139 14.10 -9.18 -10.72
CA ASN A 139 14.78 -10.26 -10.00
C ASN A 139 15.82 -9.72 -8.98
N PHE A 140 15.36 -9.11 -7.89
CA PHE A 140 16.23 -8.56 -6.85
C PHE A 140 17.15 -9.60 -6.20
N ASN A 141 16.77 -10.88 -6.20
CA ASN A 141 17.65 -11.94 -5.69
C ASN A 141 18.91 -12.08 -6.56
N GLN A 142 18.76 -11.97 -7.89
CA GLN A 142 19.89 -12.02 -8.81
C GLN A 142 20.73 -10.73 -8.75
N TRP A 143 20.08 -9.56 -8.72
CA TRP A 143 20.78 -8.27 -8.74
C TRP A 143 21.33 -7.82 -7.37
N GLY A 144 20.48 -7.79 -6.35
CA GLY A 144 20.79 -7.22 -5.04
C GLY A 144 21.72 -8.07 -4.19
N SER A 145 21.62 -9.42 -4.27
CA SER A 145 22.42 -10.30 -3.41
C SER A 145 23.93 -10.16 -3.63
N SER A 146 24.33 -9.86 -4.87
CA SER A 146 25.74 -9.71 -5.22
C SER A 146 26.32 -8.38 -4.76
N TYR A 147 25.51 -7.31 -4.79
CA TYR A 147 25.93 -6.02 -4.23
C TYR A 147 26.06 -6.10 -2.71
N ASN A 148 25.12 -6.76 -2.03
CA ASN A 148 25.22 -7.00 -0.58
C ASN A 148 26.51 -7.73 -0.19
N LYS A 149 26.85 -8.80 -0.93
CA LYS A 149 28.07 -9.57 -0.71
C LYS A 149 29.34 -8.75 -0.89
N TRP A 150 29.31 -7.75 -1.77
CA TRP A 150 30.45 -6.88 -2.07
C TRP A 150 30.63 -5.76 -1.04
N LYS A 151 29.56 -5.00 -0.74
CA LYS A 151 29.67 -3.77 0.07
C LYS A 151 29.37 -3.98 1.57
N GLU A 152 28.45 -4.85 1.92
CA GLU A 152 28.09 -5.13 3.32
C GLU A 152 28.86 -6.33 3.88
N ASP A 153 28.66 -7.53 3.31
CA ASP A 153 29.25 -8.76 3.85
C ASP A 153 30.75 -8.89 3.57
N LYS A 154 31.25 -8.18 2.54
CA LYS A 154 32.62 -8.25 2.02
C LYS A 154 33.10 -9.69 1.76
N SER A 155 32.17 -10.57 1.39
CA SER A 155 32.43 -11.98 1.09
C SER A 155 32.94 -12.19 -0.34
N ILE A 156 32.77 -11.19 -1.21
CA ILE A 156 33.34 -11.14 -2.54
C ILE A 156 34.15 -9.85 -2.73
N ASP A 157 35.22 -9.94 -3.50
CA ASP A 157 36.02 -8.80 -3.94
C ASP A 157 35.37 -8.07 -5.15
N SER A 158 35.89 -6.90 -5.47
CA SER A 158 35.39 -6.05 -6.56
C SER A 158 35.47 -6.71 -7.94
N PHE A 159 36.48 -7.57 -8.15
CA PHE A 159 36.60 -8.37 -9.36
C PHE A 159 35.45 -9.37 -9.51
N LYS A 160 35.19 -10.18 -8.48
CA LYS A 160 34.08 -11.15 -8.47
C LYS A 160 32.74 -10.47 -8.63
N PHE A 161 32.54 -9.32 -7.99
CA PHE A 161 31.34 -8.51 -8.17
C PHE A 161 31.18 -8.06 -9.62
N LEU A 162 32.22 -7.46 -10.22
CA LEU A 162 32.20 -7.02 -11.62
C LEU A 162 31.85 -8.16 -12.59
N ILE A 163 32.51 -9.32 -12.45
CA ILE A 163 32.25 -10.47 -13.32
C ILE A 163 30.80 -10.94 -13.18
N HIS A 164 30.29 -11.03 -11.95
CA HIS A 164 28.93 -11.49 -11.72
C HIS A 164 27.88 -10.47 -12.20
N PHE A 165 28.08 -9.18 -11.91
CA PHE A 165 27.23 -8.09 -12.36
C PHE A 165 27.16 -8.06 -13.89
N PHE A 166 28.31 -8.08 -14.57
CA PHE A 166 28.34 -8.01 -16.03
C PHE A 166 27.74 -9.26 -16.68
N SER A 167 27.96 -10.46 -16.10
CA SER A 167 27.32 -11.68 -16.62
C SER A 167 25.80 -11.61 -16.47
N THR A 168 25.31 -11.14 -15.33
CA THR A 168 23.87 -10.93 -15.08
C THR A 168 23.27 -9.90 -16.04
N LEU A 169 24.02 -8.84 -16.34
CA LEU A 169 23.65 -7.84 -17.33
C LEU A 169 23.55 -8.45 -18.73
N VAL A 170 24.50 -9.29 -19.14
CA VAL A 170 24.44 -9.98 -20.44
C VAL A 170 23.23 -10.91 -20.50
N ASP A 171 22.96 -11.70 -19.46
CA ASP A 171 21.77 -12.56 -19.40
C ASP A 171 20.47 -11.74 -19.53
N TYR A 172 20.43 -10.57 -18.89
CA TYR A 172 19.32 -9.64 -19.04
C TYR A 172 19.21 -9.13 -20.47
N LEU A 173 20.30 -8.65 -21.07
CA LEU A 173 20.32 -8.16 -22.46
C LEU A 173 19.83 -9.23 -23.45
N ASP A 174 20.26 -10.48 -23.26
CA ASP A 174 19.83 -11.62 -24.09
C ASP A 174 18.33 -11.89 -23.97
N SER A 175 17.75 -11.67 -22.79
CA SER A 175 16.31 -11.81 -22.57
C SER A 175 15.46 -10.72 -23.21
N GLN A 176 16.06 -9.57 -23.55
CA GLN A 176 15.34 -8.38 -24.04
C GLN A 176 15.43 -8.20 -25.56
N VAL A 177 16.28 -8.97 -26.25
CA VAL A 177 16.62 -8.74 -27.66
C VAL A 177 16.37 -9.99 -28.50
N GLU A 178 15.69 -9.84 -29.65
CA GLU A 178 15.52 -10.90 -30.63
C GLU A 178 16.83 -11.26 -31.33
N ASP A 179 17.00 -12.53 -31.73
CA ASP A 179 18.22 -13.05 -32.38
C ASP A 179 19.53 -12.76 -31.60
N HIS A 180 19.47 -12.82 -30.26
CA HIS A 180 20.59 -12.51 -29.36
C HIS A 180 21.92 -13.23 -29.70
N ASN A 181 21.87 -14.42 -30.30
CA ASN A 181 23.08 -15.17 -30.70
C ASN A 181 23.88 -14.50 -31.82
N ASN A 182 23.26 -13.65 -32.63
CA ASN A 182 23.90 -12.98 -33.76
C ASN A 182 24.31 -11.53 -33.44
N LYS A 183 24.06 -11.07 -32.21
CA LYS A 183 24.31 -9.68 -31.79
C LYS A 183 25.43 -9.59 -30.76
N THR A 184 26.28 -8.59 -30.90
CA THR A 184 27.29 -8.26 -29.89
C THR A 184 26.63 -7.63 -28.66
N VAL A 185 27.32 -7.63 -27.52
CA VAL A 185 26.82 -6.95 -26.29
C VAL A 185 26.56 -5.47 -26.55
N VAL A 186 27.42 -4.81 -27.34
CA VAL A 186 27.27 -3.40 -27.74
C VAL A 186 25.96 -3.18 -28.50
N GLN A 187 25.66 -4.04 -29.49
CA GLN A 187 24.41 -3.97 -30.25
C GLN A 187 23.19 -4.21 -29.35
N LYS A 188 23.26 -5.17 -28.43
CA LYS A 188 22.18 -5.44 -27.48
C LYS A 188 21.90 -4.26 -26.56
N ILE A 189 22.95 -3.57 -26.08
CA ILE A 189 22.84 -2.36 -25.26
C ILE A 189 22.13 -1.24 -26.04
N GLU A 190 22.48 -1.05 -27.32
CA GLU A 190 21.89 -0.03 -28.18
C GLU A 190 20.40 -0.30 -28.44
N GLU A 191 20.00 -1.56 -28.62
CA GLU A 191 18.60 -1.95 -28.83
C GLU A 191 17.74 -1.82 -27.56
N LEU A 192 18.36 -1.87 -26.38
CA LEU A 192 17.67 -1.73 -25.10
C LEU A 192 17.11 -0.31 -24.86
N ASN A 193 17.50 0.67 -25.69
CA ASN A 193 17.12 2.08 -25.57
C ASN A 193 17.36 2.65 -24.16
N LEU A 194 18.53 2.40 -23.60
CA LEU A 194 18.94 2.95 -22.31
C LEU A 194 19.06 4.49 -22.39
N PRO A 195 18.87 5.21 -21.27
CA PRO A 195 19.33 6.59 -21.16
C PRO A 195 20.81 6.69 -21.57
N LYS A 196 21.17 7.70 -22.38
CA LYS A 196 22.52 7.82 -22.98
C LYS A 196 23.66 7.71 -21.98
N ASN A 197 23.50 8.30 -20.80
CA ASN A 197 24.48 8.21 -19.72
C ASN A 197 24.65 6.76 -19.22
N LEU A 198 23.56 6.03 -19.04
CA LEU A 198 23.59 4.63 -18.61
C LEU A 198 24.15 3.73 -19.72
N GLU A 199 23.85 4.03 -20.98
CA GLU A 199 24.45 3.33 -22.12
C GLU A 199 25.98 3.43 -22.12
N ILE A 200 26.52 4.63 -21.92
CA ILE A 200 27.97 4.88 -21.82
C ILE A 200 28.56 4.10 -20.65
N LEU A 201 27.99 4.23 -19.46
CA LEU A 201 28.44 3.53 -18.25
C LEU A 201 28.46 2.00 -18.42
N THR A 202 27.43 1.47 -19.08
CA THR A 202 27.31 0.03 -19.34
C THR A 202 28.41 -0.45 -20.30
N LYS A 203 28.74 0.36 -21.32
CA LYS A 203 29.86 0.10 -22.24
C LYS A 203 31.20 0.16 -21.49
N ASP A 204 31.43 1.20 -20.69
CA ASP A 204 32.66 1.38 -19.91
C ASP A 204 32.91 0.22 -18.93
N VAL A 205 31.87 -0.28 -18.26
CA VAL A 205 31.97 -1.46 -17.38
C VAL A 205 32.30 -2.73 -18.18
N GLY A 206 31.78 -2.86 -19.40
CA GLY A 206 32.13 -3.97 -20.30
C GLY A 206 33.59 -3.96 -20.72
N ASP A 207 34.12 -2.79 -21.05
CA ASP A 207 35.53 -2.60 -21.39
C ASP A 207 36.43 -2.90 -20.19
N LEU A 208 36.05 -2.40 -19.00
CA LEU A 208 36.74 -2.72 -17.75
C LEU A 208 36.75 -4.23 -17.49
N ARG A 209 35.60 -4.91 -17.60
CA ARG A 209 35.50 -6.36 -17.45
C ARG A 209 36.45 -7.10 -18.39
N ASN A 210 36.55 -6.67 -19.65
CA ASN A 210 37.45 -7.29 -20.61
C ASN A 210 38.92 -7.08 -20.27
N LYS A 211 39.29 -5.88 -19.78
CA LYS A 211 40.63 -5.58 -19.28
C LYS A 211 41.00 -6.49 -18.10
N VAL A 212 40.14 -6.58 -17.09
CA VAL A 212 40.45 -7.36 -15.87
C VAL A 212 40.44 -8.87 -16.11
N ALA A 213 39.67 -9.38 -17.07
CA ALA A 213 39.60 -10.82 -17.34
C ALA A 213 40.88 -11.42 -17.97
N HIS A 214 41.75 -10.61 -18.56
CA HIS A 214 42.92 -11.07 -19.32
C HIS A 214 44.26 -10.71 -18.64
N GLU A 215 44.23 -10.00 -17.51
CA GLU A 215 45.40 -9.50 -16.79
C GLU A 215 45.29 -9.80 -15.29
N VAL A 216 46.42 -9.93 -14.59
CA VAL A 216 46.42 -9.91 -13.11
C VAL A 216 46.20 -8.45 -12.70
N TYR A 217 44.94 -8.07 -12.58
CA TYR A 217 44.52 -6.68 -12.45
C TYR A 217 43.62 -6.51 -11.22
N GLU A 218 44.00 -5.60 -10.32
CA GLU A 218 43.17 -5.15 -9.21
C GLU A 218 42.50 -3.82 -9.58
N LEU A 219 41.19 -3.71 -9.31
CA LEU A 219 40.45 -2.47 -9.58
C LEU A 219 40.95 -1.37 -8.65
N ASN A 220 41.17 -0.18 -9.20
CA ASN A 220 41.41 1.01 -8.40
C ASN A 220 40.09 1.65 -7.92
N GLU A 221 40.19 2.67 -7.05
CA GLU A 221 39.00 3.33 -6.47
C GLU A 221 38.07 3.96 -7.52
N GLU A 222 38.61 4.50 -8.62
CA GLU A 222 37.82 5.11 -9.69
C GLU A 222 37.02 4.04 -10.46
N GLU A 223 37.65 2.90 -10.75
CA GLU A 223 37.03 1.76 -11.40
C GLU A 223 35.97 1.10 -10.52
N GLU A 224 36.21 0.98 -9.21
CA GLU A 224 35.17 0.54 -8.27
C GLU A 224 33.98 1.50 -8.23
N SER A 225 34.23 2.82 -8.27
CA SER A 225 33.18 3.84 -8.31
C SER A 225 32.38 3.78 -9.61
N LEU A 226 33.04 3.53 -10.75
CA LEU A 226 32.39 3.31 -12.04
C LEU A 226 31.44 2.10 -11.97
N VAL A 227 31.92 0.97 -11.46
CA VAL A 227 31.12 -0.26 -11.33
C VAL A 227 29.92 -0.05 -10.41
N GLU A 228 30.14 0.58 -9.25
CA GLU A 228 29.08 0.88 -8.28
C GLU A 228 28.03 1.84 -8.86
N SER A 229 28.46 2.95 -9.48
CA SER A 229 27.55 3.93 -10.06
C SER A 229 26.75 3.36 -11.23
N THR A 230 27.36 2.49 -12.04
CA THR A 230 26.68 1.79 -13.14
C THR A 230 25.62 0.84 -12.60
N PHE A 231 25.94 0.04 -11.58
CA PHE A 231 24.97 -0.85 -10.92
C PHE A 231 23.78 -0.07 -10.37
N ILE A 232 24.03 0.99 -9.60
CA ILE A 232 22.97 1.83 -8.99
C ILE A 232 22.06 2.42 -10.08
N GLN A 233 22.63 2.98 -11.14
CA GLN A 233 21.86 3.58 -12.23
C GLN A 233 21.08 2.54 -13.04
N PHE A 234 21.65 1.36 -13.27
CA PHE A 234 20.98 0.26 -13.94
C PHE A 234 19.80 -0.27 -13.13
N MET A 235 19.97 -0.47 -11.82
CA MET A 235 18.88 -0.86 -10.92
C MET A 235 17.76 0.18 -10.89
N ARG A 236 18.11 1.47 -10.90
CA ARG A 236 17.12 2.55 -10.98
C ARG A 236 16.34 2.48 -12.30
N TYR A 237 17.03 2.27 -13.42
CA TYR A 237 16.38 2.08 -14.72
C TYR A 237 15.39 0.90 -14.71
N LEU A 238 15.79 -0.26 -14.20
CA LEU A 238 14.91 -1.44 -14.11
C LEU A 238 13.66 -1.16 -13.28
N ILE A 239 13.83 -0.53 -12.12
CA ILE A 239 12.71 -0.17 -11.24
C ILE A 239 11.81 0.87 -11.91
N MET A 240 12.39 1.89 -12.57
CA MET A 240 11.63 2.91 -13.28
C MET A 240 10.83 2.32 -14.45
N LYS A 241 11.41 1.38 -15.21
CA LYS A 241 10.71 0.67 -16.29
C LYS A 241 9.43 0.00 -15.79
N GLN A 242 9.44 -0.52 -14.55
CA GLN A 242 8.29 -1.18 -13.93
C GLN A 242 7.30 -0.22 -13.24
N LEU A 243 7.79 0.85 -12.62
CA LEU A 243 6.95 1.75 -11.84
C LEU A 243 6.33 2.90 -12.66
N ALA A 244 6.99 3.35 -13.73
CA ALA A 244 6.49 4.45 -14.56
C ALA A 244 5.07 4.20 -15.14
N PRO A 245 4.72 2.98 -15.62
CA PRO A 245 3.36 2.68 -16.08
C PRO A 245 2.26 2.88 -15.03
N LEU A 246 2.61 2.83 -13.72
CA LEU A 246 1.64 3.02 -12.64
C LEU A 246 1.19 4.48 -12.49
N ASN A 247 1.86 5.44 -13.14
CA ASN A 247 1.51 6.87 -13.11
C ASN A 247 1.27 7.40 -11.69
N LEU A 248 2.21 7.11 -10.78
CA LEU A 248 2.10 7.48 -9.36
C LEU A 248 2.09 9.01 -9.13
N ASP A 249 2.57 9.80 -10.10
CA ASP A 249 2.46 11.26 -10.13
C ASP A 249 1.03 11.76 -10.34
N LYS A 250 0.15 10.94 -10.94
CA LYS A 250 -1.22 11.29 -11.34
C LYS A 250 -2.29 10.57 -10.50
N ILE A 251 -1.98 10.24 -9.25
CA ILE A 251 -2.95 9.59 -8.35
C ILE A 251 -4.21 10.45 -8.26
N LYS A 252 -5.34 9.91 -8.73
CA LYS A 252 -6.65 10.58 -8.65
C LYS A 252 -7.39 10.17 -7.38
N ILE A 253 -7.87 11.18 -6.69
CA ILE A 253 -8.83 11.07 -5.59
C ILE A 253 -10.22 11.30 -6.21
N LYS A 254 -11.22 10.52 -5.80
CA LYS A 254 -12.59 10.70 -6.28
C LYS A 254 -13.12 12.02 -5.72
N PRO A 255 -13.88 12.82 -6.48
CA PRO A 255 -14.41 14.13 -6.03
C PRO A 255 -15.14 14.08 -4.68
N GLU A 256 -15.83 12.97 -4.40
CA GLU A 256 -16.52 12.73 -3.12
C GLU A 256 -15.58 12.62 -1.90
N HIS A 257 -14.26 12.67 -2.12
CA HIS A 257 -13.19 12.44 -1.13
C HIS A 257 -12.11 13.53 -1.19
N ASP A 258 -12.43 14.72 -1.68
CA ASP A 258 -11.48 15.83 -1.88
C ASP A 258 -10.79 16.32 -0.59
N PHE A 259 -11.27 15.89 0.58
CA PHE A 259 -10.61 16.11 1.88
C PHE A 259 -9.36 15.24 2.11
N ILE A 260 -9.13 14.23 1.26
CA ILE A 260 -7.93 13.40 1.35
C ILE A 260 -6.75 14.17 0.79
N ASP A 261 -5.75 14.39 1.64
CA ASP A 261 -4.51 15.00 1.23
C ASP A 261 -3.66 14.01 0.42
N ILE A 262 -3.46 14.31 -0.86
CA ILE A 262 -2.62 13.53 -1.77
C ILE A 262 -1.17 13.43 -1.27
N ASN A 263 -0.70 14.42 -0.52
CA ASN A 263 0.65 14.42 0.03
C ASN A 263 0.83 13.32 1.08
N LYS A 264 -0.21 13.01 1.88
CA LYS A 264 -0.19 11.86 2.80
C LYS A 264 -0.10 10.54 2.06
N ILE A 265 -0.79 10.41 0.92
CA ILE A 265 -0.67 9.21 0.07
C ILE A 265 0.75 9.10 -0.50
N LYS A 266 1.32 10.20 -1.00
CA LYS A 266 2.71 10.23 -1.50
C LYS A 266 3.72 9.86 -0.42
N TYR A 267 3.54 10.35 0.80
CA TYR A 267 4.35 9.98 1.96
C TYR A 267 4.33 8.47 2.22
N GLU A 268 3.14 7.86 2.26
CA GLU A 268 2.98 6.41 2.45
C GLU A 268 3.62 5.56 1.35
N ILE A 269 3.54 6.03 0.09
CA ILE A 269 4.20 5.38 -1.05
C ILE A 269 5.73 5.49 -0.92
N GLN A 270 6.21 6.67 -0.57
CA GLN A 270 7.62 6.95 -0.36
C GLN A 270 8.22 6.09 0.77
N GLU A 271 7.52 6.00 1.91
CA GLU A 271 7.92 5.14 3.03
C GLU A 271 7.90 3.66 2.63
N PHE A 272 6.88 3.21 1.91
CA PHE A 272 6.83 1.84 1.40
C PHE A 272 8.01 1.51 0.48
N LEU A 273 8.32 2.39 -0.47
CA LEU A 273 9.47 2.21 -1.36
C LEU A 273 10.78 2.24 -0.59
N HIS A 274 10.92 3.12 0.41
CA HIS A 274 12.09 3.17 1.29
C HIS A 274 12.33 1.81 1.96
N LEU A 275 11.31 1.29 2.64
CA LEU A 275 11.40 0.04 3.39
C LEU A 275 11.57 -1.18 2.47
N TYR A 276 10.80 -1.24 1.39
CA TYR A 276 10.85 -2.38 0.48
C TYR A 276 12.17 -2.45 -0.28
N LEU A 277 12.56 -1.36 -0.96
CA LEU A 277 13.78 -1.32 -1.78
C LEU A 277 15.04 -1.29 -0.93
N GLY A 278 15.03 -0.59 0.21
CA GLY A 278 16.15 -0.58 1.15
C GLY A 278 16.49 -1.98 1.65
N LYS A 279 15.45 -2.81 1.92
CA LYS A 279 15.62 -4.19 2.35
C LYS A 279 16.16 -5.13 1.26
N VAL A 280 15.94 -4.85 -0.03
CA VAL A 280 16.36 -5.76 -1.11
C VAL A 280 17.63 -5.33 -1.84
N LEU A 281 17.95 -4.02 -1.84
CA LEU A 281 19.10 -3.49 -2.60
C LEU A 281 20.36 -3.28 -1.77
N HIS A 282 20.25 -3.00 -0.47
CA HIS A 282 21.42 -2.80 0.43
C HIS A 282 22.43 -1.75 -0.06
N ILE A 283 21.99 -0.75 -0.83
CA ILE A 283 22.86 0.29 -1.40
C ILE A 283 23.42 1.19 -0.30
N LYS A 284 24.73 1.43 -0.31
CA LYS A 284 25.34 2.37 0.64
C LYS A 284 24.79 3.79 0.40
N ASN A 285 24.41 4.47 1.48
CA ASN A 285 23.70 5.75 1.43
C ASN A 285 22.45 5.68 0.51
N PHE A 286 21.72 4.55 0.58
CA PHE A 286 20.54 4.23 -0.23
C PHE A 286 19.61 5.43 -0.44
N TYR A 287 19.34 6.20 0.63
CA TYR A 287 18.44 7.33 0.56
C TYR A 287 18.87 8.39 -0.48
N ASN A 288 20.11 8.86 -0.38
CA ASN A 288 20.63 9.94 -1.23
C ASN A 288 21.03 9.43 -2.62
N ASN A 289 21.65 8.25 -2.67
CA ASN A 289 22.23 7.72 -3.91
C ASN A 289 21.19 7.06 -4.82
N PHE A 290 20.07 6.59 -4.25
CA PHE A 290 19.10 5.80 -4.99
C PHE A 290 17.67 6.30 -4.81
N LEU A 291 17.18 6.40 -3.56
CA LEU A 291 15.76 6.62 -3.31
C LEU A 291 15.30 8.03 -3.71
N ILE A 292 16.00 9.10 -3.30
CA ILE A 292 15.63 10.47 -3.68
C ILE A 292 15.54 10.63 -5.20
N PRO A 293 16.57 10.29 -6.00
CA PRO A 293 16.47 10.38 -7.45
C PRO A 293 15.30 9.58 -8.03
N LEU A 294 15.05 8.37 -7.52
CA LEU A 294 13.93 7.54 -7.96
C LEU A 294 12.58 8.23 -7.69
N LEU A 295 12.38 8.79 -6.50
CA LEU A 295 11.13 9.45 -6.11
C LEU A 295 10.89 10.75 -6.88
N GLU A 296 11.95 11.46 -7.23
CA GLU A 296 11.90 12.64 -8.10
C GLU A 296 11.45 12.26 -9.51
N GLU A 297 12.07 11.24 -10.10
CA GLU A 297 11.71 10.72 -11.42
C GLU A 297 10.27 10.18 -11.46
N LEU A 298 9.79 9.60 -10.35
CA LEU A 298 8.41 9.13 -10.20
C LEU A 298 7.39 10.24 -9.90
N GLY A 299 7.82 11.47 -9.60
CA GLY A 299 6.93 12.59 -9.25
C GLY A 299 6.21 12.43 -7.90
N VAL A 300 6.72 11.57 -7.02
CA VAL A 300 6.12 11.26 -5.71
C VAL A 300 6.94 11.75 -4.51
N ARG A 301 8.07 12.43 -4.75
CA ARG A 301 8.87 13.03 -3.66
C ARG A 301 8.04 13.99 -2.82
N HIS A 302 7.90 13.68 -1.54
CA HIS A 302 7.33 14.58 -0.55
C HIS A 302 8.42 15.54 -0.03
N PRO A 303 8.18 16.86 0.01
CA PRO A 303 9.21 17.85 0.37
C PRO A 303 9.72 17.71 1.81
N ASP A 304 8.86 17.29 2.74
CA ASP A 304 9.20 17.18 4.17
C ASP A 304 9.68 15.78 4.59
N TYR A 305 9.84 14.84 3.67
CA TYR A 305 10.31 13.50 4.04
C TYR A 305 11.83 13.51 4.24
N ASN A 306 12.25 13.22 5.47
CA ASN A 306 13.64 13.02 5.85
C ASN A 306 13.68 11.77 6.76
N PRO A 307 14.05 10.60 6.23
CA PRO A 307 13.94 9.31 6.92
C PRO A 307 14.89 9.15 8.10
#